data_AF-B8MM90-F1
#
_entry.id   AF-B8MM90-F1
#
_cell.length_a   1.000
_cell.length_b   1.000
_cell.length_c   1.000
_cell.angle_alpha   90.00
_cell.angle_beta   90.00
_cell.angle_gamma   90.00
#
_symmetry.space_group_name_H-M   'P 1'
#
loop_
_entity.id
_entity.type
_entity.pdbx_description
1 polymer ?
#
loop_
_entity_poly.entity_id
_entity_poly.type
_entity_poly.pdbx_seq_one_letter_code
_entity_poly.pdbx_strand_id
1 'polypeptide(L)'
;MNLSNKFIKYDVDTRWNSTFRMLSDALKSRTQLEKFIHYEIDFPPFSQKDWTRLSQIHTVLSKFNEFTLFILERKPQISLIVPIYYELYDLLHDAAERKEDFADIEEDVASAVRESIKKYMKYYTLMDISNTYYTALILDPRVKGDLLLYELDNEETGRKILQVLHGNLHENYPDTID
;
A
#
# COMPACT_ATOMS: atom_id res chain seq x y z
N MET A 1 29.46 12.37 20.47
CA MET A 1 28.39 11.84 19.60
C MET A 1 28.05 12.92 18.60
N ASN A 2 28.42 12.76 17.32
CA ASN A 2 28.06 13.71 16.27
C ASN A 2 26.68 13.31 15.75
N LEU A 3 25.63 13.97 16.23
CA LEU A 3 24.24 13.69 15.84
C LEU A 3 23.94 14.47 14.56
N SER A 4 23.42 13.81 13.53
CA SER A 4 22.97 14.50 12.32
C SER A 4 21.89 15.52 12.68
N ASN A 5 21.96 16.74 12.15
CA ASN A 5 20.95 17.83 12.31
C ASN A 5 19.57 17.53 11.68
N LYS A 6 19.19 16.26 11.54
CA LYS A 6 17.94 15.86 10.94
C LYS A 6 16.82 15.91 11.98
N PHE A 7 15.89 16.85 11.81
CA PHE A 7 14.66 16.90 12.58
C PHE A 7 13.72 15.75 12.22
N ILE A 8 12.98 15.25 13.21
CA ILE A 8 11.86 14.33 12.99
C ILE A 8 10.80 15.06 12.18
N LYS A 9 10.40 14.48 11.04
CA LYS A 9 9.30 15.03 10.24
C LYS A 9 7.99 14.93 11.01
N TYR A 10 7.30 16.05 11.15
CA TYR A 10 5.99 16.10 11.77
C TYR A 10 4.92 15.45 10.88
N ASP A 11 3.90 14.90 11.53
CA ASP A 11 2.74 14.37 10.84
C ASP A 11 1.84 15.52 10.35
N VAL A 12 1.48 15.56 9.06
CA VAL A 12 0.70 16.66 8.49
C VAL A 12 -0.33 16.14 7.50
N ASP A 13 -1.57 16.60 7.64
CA ASP A 13 -2.72 16.13 6.85
C ASP A 13 -2.54 16.30 5.33
N THR A 14 -1.73 17.26 4.90
CA THR A 14 -1.53 17.60 3.49
C THR A 14 -0.50 16.72 2.78
N ARG A 15 0.23 15.86 3.50
CA ARG A 15 1.28 15.02 2.93
C ARG A 15 1.00 13.56 3.25
N TRP A 16 0.53 12.81 2.26
CA TRP A 16 0.01 11.45 2.44
C TRP A 16 0.95 10.45 3.13
N ASN A 17 2.27 10.68 3.10
CA ASN A 17 3.27 9.81 3.74
C ASN A 17 3.87 10.40 5.03
N SER A 18 3.25 11.42 5.63
CA SER A 18 3.80 12.11 6.80
C SER A 18 3.91 11.21 8.02
N THR A 19 2.88 10.42 8.35
CA THR A 19 2.90 9.47 9.48
C THR A 19 4.02 8.44 9.32
N PHE A 20 4.15 7.82 8.14
CA PHE A 20 5.24 6.88 7.87
C PHE A 20 6.62 7.54 8.06
N ARG A 21 6.81 8.76 7.54
CA ARG A 21 8.07 9.50 7.66
C ARG A 21 8.38 9.87 9.10
N MET A 22 7.37 10.29 9.88
CA MET A 22 7.50 10.57 11.31
C MET A 22 7.97 9.32 12.05
N LEU A 23 7.31 8.18 11.84
CA LEU A 23 7.68 6.91 12.46
C LEU A 23 9.10 6.48 12.06
N SER A 24 9.46 6.61 10.77
CA SER A 24 10.81 6.27 10.29
C SER A 24 11.89 7.09 10.99
N ASP A 25 11.66 8.39 11.17
CA ASP A 25 12.59 9.28 11.85
C ASP A 25 12.61 9.04 13.37
N ALA A 26 11.45 8.77 13.98
CA ALA A 26 11.33 8.45 15.41
C ALA A 26 12.06 7.14 15.77
N LEU A 27 11.85 6.07 14.99
CA LEU A 27 12.53 4.79 15.20
C LEU A 27 14.05 4.91 15.06
N LYS A 28 14.54 5.69 14.08
CA LYS A 28 15.97 6.00 13.91
C LYS A 28 16.55 6.85 15.04
N SER A 29 15.69 7.63 15.70
CA SER A 29 16.06 8.55 16.79
C SER A 29 15.65 8.03 18.17
N ARG A 30 15.39 6.72 18.30
CA ARG A 30 14.88 6.10 19.52
C ARG A 30 15.68 6.48 20.76
N THR A 31 17.00 6.33 20.75
CA THR A 31 17.86 6.65 21.89
C THR A 31 17.79 8.12 22.30
N GLN A 32 17.64 9.02 21.33
CA GLN A 32 17.53 10.45 21.55
C GLN A 32 16.17 10.81 22.14
N LEU A 33 15.09 10.19 21.65
CA LEU A 33 13.75 10.34 22.20
C LEU A 33 13.64 9.79 23.62
N GLU A 34 14.21 8.62 23.89
CA GLU A 34 14.25 8.06 25.25
C GLU A 34 15.02 8.97 26.22
N LYS A 35 16.16 9.53 25.79
CA LYS A 35 16.92 10.51 26.59
C LYS A 35 16.13 11.80 26.81
N PHE A 36 15.47 12.31 25.78
CA PHE A 36 14.65 13.52 25.88
C PHE A 36 13.51 13.30 26.89
N ILE A 37 12.72 12.24 26.72
CA ILE A 37 11.61 11.91 27.62
C ILE A 37 12.09 11.68 29.06
N HIS A 38 13.28 11.11 29.26
CA HIS A 38 13.85 10.95 30.60
C HIS A 38 14.03 12.28 31.36
N TYR A 39 14.27 13.39 30.66
CA TYR A 39 14.41 14.72 31.26
C TYR A 39 13.09 15.51 31.30
N GLU A 40 12.05 15.06 30.59
CA GLU A 40 10.74 15.70 30.54
C GLU A 40 9.77 15.03 31.51
N ILE A 41 9.41 15.74 32.59
CA ILE A 41 8.57 15.20 33.67
C ILE A 41 7.09 14.99 33.27
N ASP A 42 6.65 15.61 32.17
CA ASP A 42 5.26 15.59 31.73
C ASP A 42 4.92 14.41 30.80
N PHE A 43 5.92 13.67 30.33
CA PHE A 43 5.73 12.57 29.38
C PHE A 43 6.07 11.21 30.00
N PRO A 44 5.16 10.23 29.95
CA PRO A 44 5.51 8.88 30.34
C PRO A 44 6.57 8.29 29.40
N PRO A 45 7.55 7.53 29.91
CA PRO A 45 8.53 6.86 29.06
C PRO A 45 7.86 5.83 28.16
N PHE A 46 8.33 5.72 26.93
CA PHE A 46 7.90 4.66 26.03
C PHE A 46 8.44 3.32 26.51
N SER A 47 7.55 2.34 26.65
CA SER A 47 7.92 0.97 26.95
C SER A 47 8.53 0.30 25.72
N GLN A 48 9.20 -0.83 25.93
CA GLN A 48 9.64 -1.67 24.82
C GLN A 48 8.45 -2.12 23.94
N LYS A 49 7.26 -2.31 24.54
CA LYS A 49 6.05 -2.66 23.80
C LYS A 49 5.60 -1.53 22.87
N ASP A 50 5.72 -0.28 23.31
CA ASP A 50 5.35 0.87 22.47
C ASP A 50 6.27 0.97 21.24
N TRP A 51 7.58 0.78 21.43
CA TRP A 51 8.53 0.71 20.32
C TRP A 51 8.25 -0.43 19.35
N THR A 52 7.87 -1.61 19.86
CA THR A 52 7.46 -2.75 19.02
C THR A 52 6.23 -2.40 18.19
N ARG A 53 5.19 -1.82 18.81
CA ARG A 53 3.98 -1.37 18.10
C ARG A 53 4.29 -0.34 17.02
N LEU A 54 5.09 0.69 17.34
CA LEU A 54 5.50 1.71 16.38
C LEU A 54 6.26 1.10 15.19
N SER A 55 7.11 0.11 15.44
CA SER A 55 7.81 -0.63 14.39
C SER A 55 6.85 -1.42 13.51
N GLN A 56 5.89 -2.13 14.10
CA GLN A 56 4.89 -2.91 13.36
C GLN A 56 4.01 -2.02 12.47
N ILE A 57 3.54 -0.88 13.00
CA ILE A 57 2.78 0.11 12.23
C ILE A 57 3.64 0.67 11.08
N HIS A 58 4.92 0.98 11.35
CA HIS A 58 5.85 1.43 10.31
C HIS A 58 6.04 0.36 9.21
N THR A 59 6.13 -0.92 9.56
CA THR A 59 6.23 -2.03 8.60
C THR A 59 5.01 -2.09 7.70
N VAL A 60 3.80 -2.08 8.25
CA VAL A 60 2.55 -2.08 7.45
C VAL A 60 2.50 -0.86 6.52
N LEU A 61 2.84 0.33 7.02
CA LEU A 61 2.83 1.57 6.23
C LEU A 61 3.95 1.65 5.19
N SER A 62 4.98 0.79 5.26
CA SER A 62 6.14 0.88 4.38
C SER A 62 5.78 0.67 2.91
N LYS A 63 4.93 -0.32 2.62
CA LYS A 63 4.50 -0.64 1.27
C LYS A 63 3.57 0.43 0.69
N PHE A 64 2.70 1.01 1.51
CA PHE A 64 1.92 2.19 1.12
C PHE A 64 2.81 3.37 0.74
N ASN A 65 3.88 3.62 1.50
CA ASN A 65 4.84 4.66 1.16
C ASN A 65 5.59 4.34 -0.14
N GLU A 66 6.00 3.09 -0.36
CA GLU A 66 6.64 2.63 -1.59
C GLU A 66 5.75 2.91 -2.82
N PHE A 67 4.50 2.42 -2.81
CA PHE A 67 3.58 2.63 -3.92
C PHE A 67 3.19 4.09 -4.12
N THR A 68 3.05 4.85 -3.03
CA THR A 68 2.79 6.29 -3.15
C THR A 68 3.97 6.98 -3.82
N LEU A 69 5.22 6.64 -3.47
CA LEU A 69 6.39 7.21 -4.14
C LEU A 69 6.46 6.78 -5.61
N PHE A 70 6.15 5.51 -5.89
CA PHE A 70 6.09 4.98 -7.25
C PHE A 70 5.09 5.75 -8.13
N ILE A 71 3.86 5.97 -7.62
CA ILE A 71 2.82 6.72 -8.36
C ILE A 71 3.18 8.21 -8.48
N LEU A 72 3.97 8.76 -7.55
CA LEU A 72 4.45 10.14 -7.60
C LEU A 72 5.67 10.34 -8.53
N GLU A 73 6.22 9.27 -9.12
CA GLU A 73 7.30 9.40 -10.09
C GLU A 73 6.86 10.19 -11.34
N ARG A 74 7.82 10.65 -12.15
CA ARG A 74 7.51 11.49 -13.32
C ARG A 74 6.69 10.77 -14.41
N LYS A 75 6.60 9.44 -14.37
CA LYS A 75 5.93 8.62 -15.39
C LYS A 75 5.14 7.48 -14.73
N PRO A 76 4.07 7.79 -13.97
CA PRO A 76 3.23 6.74 -13.42
C PRO A 76 2.54 5.99 -14.56
N GLN A 77 2.49 4.67 -14.47
CA GLN A 77 1.84 3.82 -15.47
C GLN A 77 0.51 3.33 -14.93
N ILE A 78 -0.58 3.76 -15.57
CA ILE A 78 -1.94 3.36 -15.18
C ILE A 78 -2.15 1.84 -15.27
N SER A 79 -1.37 1.14 -16.11
CA SER A 79 -1.37 -0.32 -16.20
C SER A 79 -0.96 -1.03 -14.92
N LEU A 80 -0.25 -0.35 -14.01
CA LEU A 80 0.22 -0.93 -12.75
C LEU A 80 -0.74 -0.70 -11.57
N ILE A 81 -1.83 0.04 -11.77
CA ILE A 81 -2.76 0.35 -10.68
C ILE A 81 -3.44 -0.92 -10.16
N VAL A 82 -3.93 -1.80 -11.04
CA VAL A 82 -4.56 -3.06 -10.64
C VAL A 82 -3.62 -3.93 -9.79
N PRO A 83 -2.37 -4.25 -10.24
CA PRO A 83 -1.46 -5.03 -9.40
C PRO A 83 -1.10 -4.34 -8.07
N ILE A 84 -0.96 -3.00 -8.04
CA ILE A 84 -0.75 -2.28 -6.78
C ILE A 84 -1.90 -2.51 -5.80
N TYR A 85 -3.16 -2.50 -6.27
CA TYR A 85 -4.30 -2.77 -5.42
C TYR A 85 -4.27 -4.21 -4.88
N TYR A 86 -3.97 -5.20 -5.72
CA TYR A 86 -3.89 -6.60 -5.30
C TYR A 86 -2.76 -6.82 -4.27
N GLU A 87 -1.57 -6.29 -4.52
CA GLU A 87 -0.46 -6.40 -3.56
C GLU A 87 -0.75 -5.68 -2.24
N LEU A 88 -1.51 -4.57 -2.26
CA LEU A 88 -2.00 -3.92 -1.04
C LEU A 88 -3.06 -4.76 -0.31
N TYR A 89 -3.90 -5.49 -1.04
CA TYR A 89 -4.89 -6.39 -0.42
C TYR A 89 -4.19 -7.52 0.32
N ASP A 90 -3.23 -8.18 -0.31
CA ASP A 90 -2.47 -9.28 0.27
C ASP A 90 -1.74 -8.82 1.53
N LEU A 91 -1.00 -7.70 1.44
CA LEU A 91 -0.36 -7.07 2.58
C LEU A 91 -1.31 -6.83 3.76
N LEU A 92 -2.48 -6.23 3.49
CA LEU A 92 -3.46 -5.92 4.53
C LEU A 92 -4.09 -7.18 5.10
N HIS A 93 -4.36 -8.17 4.26
CA HIS A 93 -4.93 -9.45 4.67
C HIS A 93 -3.95 -10.25 5.54
N ASP A 94 -2.67 -10.33 5.14
CA ASP A 94 -1.66 -11.04 5.91
C ASP A 94 -1.38 -10.36 7.25
N ALA A 95 -1.34 -9.04 7.28
CA ALA A 95 -1.22 -8.29 8.52
C ALA A 95 -2.48 -8.40 9.43
N ALA A 96 -3.68 -8.47 8.85
CA ALA A 96 -4.93 -8.66 9.58
C ALA A 96 -5.07 -10.06 10.19
N GLU A 97 -4.66 -11.07 9.43
CA GLU A 97 -4.73 -12.50 9.79
C GLU A 97 -3.46 -13.00 10.48
N ARG A 98 -2.45 -12.13 10.62
CA ARG A 98 -1.17 -12.42 11.28
C ARG A 98 -0.46 -13.61 10.61
N LYS A 99 -0.32 -13.53 9.29
CA LYS A 99 0.31 -14.53 8.44
C LYS A 99 1.67 -14.06 7.94
N GLU A 100 2.47 -15.00 7.48
CA GLU A 100 3.76 -14.75 6.82
C GLU A 100 4.66 -13.81 7.64
N ASP A 101 5.11 -12.72 7.04
CA ASP A 101 5.96 -11.69 7.65
C ASP A 101 5.28 -10.93 8.82
N PHE A 102 3.97 -11.12 9.02
CA PHE A 102 3.17 -10.50 10.06
C PHE A 102 2.74 -11.45 11.19
N ALA A 103 3.30 -12.66 11.28
CA ALA A 103 2.97 -13.62 12.34
C ALA A 103 3.12 -13.04 13.76
N ASP A 104 4.15 -12.23 13.97
CA ASP A 104 4.49 -11.63 15.26
C ASP A 104 3.81 -10.27 15.51
N ILE A 105 2.92 -9.80 14.62
CA ILE A 105 2.23 -8.53 14.82
C ILE A 105 1.31 -8.59 16.05
N GLU A 106 1.26 -7.52 16.84
CA GLU A 106 0.37 -7.47 18.01
C GLU A 106 -1.10 -7.38 17.58
N GLU A 107 -1.98 -7.96 18.40
CA GLU A 107 -3.41 -8.10 18.09
C GLU A 107 -4.11 -6.74 17.91
N ASP A 108 -3.69 -5.72 18.65
CA ASP A 108 -4.23 -4.37 18.51
C ASP A 108 -3.87 -3.74 17.16
N VAL A 109 -2.65 -3.97 16.66
CA VAL A 109 -2.24 -3.54 15.32
C VAL A 109 -2.98 -4.33 14.25
N ALA A 110 -3.07 -5.66 14.37
CA ALA A 110 -3.85 -6.50 13.44
C ALA A 110 -5.32 -6.07 13.36
N SER A 111 -5.91 -5.72 14.51
CA SER A 111 -7.28 -5.21 14.58
C SER A 111 -7.44 -3.86 13.87
N ALA A 112 -6.48 -2.95 14.03
CA ALA A 112 -6.47 -1.69 13.28
C ALA A 112 -6.34 -1.92 11.77
N VAL A 113 -5.53 -2.89 11.35
CA VAL A 113 -5.40 -3.29 9.94
C VAL A 113 -6.72 -3.86 9.41
N ARG A 114 -7.43 -4.71 10.16
CA ARG A 114 -8.77 -5.20 9.77
C ARG A 114 -9.76 -4.08 9.51
N GLU A 115 -9.75 -3.03 10.33
CA GLU A 115 -10.58 -1.85 10.09
C GLU A 115 -10.14 -1.08 8.84
N SER A 116 -8.83 -1.05 8.55
CA SER A 116 -8.30 -0.40 7.33
C SER A 116 -8.72 -1.10 6.04
N ILE A 117 -8.99 -2.42 6.07
CA ILE A 117 -9.51 -3.17 4.90
C ILE A 117 -10.85 -2.59 4.42
N LYS A 118 -11.69 -2.08 5.33
CA LYS A 118 -12.94 -1.41 4.94
C LYS A 118 -12.67 -0.16 4.09
N LYS A 119 -11.62 0.59 4.43
CA LYS A 119 -11.18 1.76 3.67
C LYS A 119 -10.55 1.35 2.34
N TYR A 120 -9.73 0.30 2.33
CA TYR A 120 -9.22 -0.30 1.09
C TYR A 120 -10.38 -0.65 0.14
N MET A 121 -11.36 -1.42 0.61
CA MET A 121 -12.51 -1.86 -0.19
C MET A 121 -13.28 -0.70 -0.80
N LYS A 122 -13.50 0.38 -0.04
CA LYS A 122 -14.15 1.60 -0.57
C LYS A 122 -13.43 2.14 -1.80
N TYR A 123 -12.10 2.23 -1.78
CA TYR A 123 -11.33 2.77 -2.91
C TYR A 123 -11.12 1.73 -4.01
N TYR A 124 -11.00 0.46 -3.66
CA TYR A 124 -10.98 -0.64 -4.61
C TYR A 124 -12.25 -0.65 -5.46
N THR A 125 -13.44 -0.56 -4.86
CA THR A 125 -14.71 -0.50 -5.60
C THR A 125 -14.75 0.68 -6.58
N LEU A 126 -14.19 1.84 -6.22
CA LEU A 126 -14.13 2.99 -7.14
C LEU A 126 -13.19 2.74 -8.33
N MET A 127 -12.09 2.03 -8.11
CA MET A 127 -11.18 1.60 -9.17
C MET A 127 -11.85 0.55 -10.06
N ASP A 128 -12.47 -0.46 -9.45
CA ASP A 128 -13.08 -1.62 -10.09
C ASP A 128 -14.26 -1.28 -11.00
N ILE A 129 -15.01 -0.21 -10.71
CA ILE A 129 -16.09 0.30 -11.57
C ILE A 129 -15.57 0.76 -12.94
N SER A 130 -14.31 1.17 -13.04
CA SER A 130 -13.73 1.72 -14.26
C SER A 130 -12.91 0.68 -15.03
N ASN A 131 -13.45 0.23 -16.17
CA ASN A 131 -12.74 -0.63 -17.12
C ASN A 131 -11.38 -0.06 -17.58
N THR A 132 -11.16 1.26 -17.49
CA THR A 132 -9.92 1.94 -17.89
C THR A 132 -8.67 1.29 -17.29
N TYR A 133 -8.69 0.89 -16.01
CA TYR A 133 -7.53 0.32 -15.34
C TYR A 133 -7.21 -1.09 -15.86
N TYR A 134 -8.24 -1.90 -16.07
CA TYR A 134 -8.13 -3.24 -16.65
C TYR A 134 -7.73 -3.20 -18.13
N THR A 135 -8.31 -2.28 -18.91
CA THR A 135 -7.91 -2.03 -20.29
C THR A 135 -6.43 -1.63 -20.37
N ALA A 136 -5.98 -0.70 -19.53
CA ALA A 136 -4.57 -0.30 -19.50
C ALA A 136 -3.64 -1.46 -19.12
N LEU A 137 -4.03 -2.30 -18.16
CA LEU A 137 -3.28 -3.49 -17.76
C LEU A 137 -3.12 -4.48 -18.94
N ILE A 138 -4.21 -4.76 -19.67
CA ILE A 138 -4.19 -5.68 -20.81
C ILE A 138 -3.37 -5.12 -21.97
N LEU A 139 -3.45 -3.81 -22.20
CA LEU A 139 -2.66 -3.14 -23.24
C LEU A 139 -1.17 -3.02 -22.87
N ASP A 140 -0.78 -3.33 -21.63
CA ASP A 140 0.63 -3.37 -21.24
C ASP A 140 1.32 -4.60 -21.83
N PRO A 141 2.25 -4.44 -22.78
CA PRO A 141 2.86 -5.58 -23.47
C PRO A 141 3.71 -6.47 -22.57
N ARG A 142 4.05 -6.01 -21.36
CA ARG A 142 4.81 -6.79 -20.37
C ARG A 142 3.96 -7.81 -19.63
N VAL A 143 2.65 -7.59 -19.58
CA VAL A 143 1.72 -8.40 -18.77
C VAL A 143 0.59 -8.98 -19.62
N LYS A 144 0.07 -8.25 -20.62
CA LYS A 144 -0.93 -8.69 -21.62
C LYS A 144 -2.19 -9.40 -21.09
N GLY A 145 -2.48 -9.27 -19.79
CA GLY A 145 -3.58 -9.97 -19.11
C GLY A 145 -3.17 -11.17 -18.25
N ASP A 146 -1.89 -11.56 -18.21
CA ASP A 146 -1.37 -12.69 -17.43
C ASP A 146 -1.69 -12.55 -15.93
N LEU A 147 -1.63 -11.33 -15.41
CA LEU A 147 -2.03 -11.05 -14.02
C LEU A 147 -3.49 -11.41 -13.75
N LEU A 148 -4.42 -11.06 -14.65
CA LEU A 148 -5.84 -11.40 -14.46
C LEU A 148 -6.08 -12.90 -14.52
N LEU A 149 -5.29 -13.63 -15.31
CA LEU A 149 -5.38 -15.08 -15.39
C LEU A 149 -4.79 -15.77 -14.15
N TYR A 150 -3.77 -15.16 -13.52
CA TYR A 150 -3.15 -15.67 -12.30
C TYR A 150 -4.02 -15.43 -11.06
N GLU A 151 -4.59 -14.23 -10.94
CA GLU A 151 -5.35 -13.78 -9.76
C GLU A 151 -6.77 -14.35 -9.71
N LEU A 152 -7.32 -14.78 -10.85
CA LEU A 152 -8.63 -15.41 -10.91
C LEU A 152 -8.45 -16.92 -10.83
N ASP A 153 -8.82 -17.49 -9.68
CA ASP A 153 -8.87 -18.94 -9.41
C ASP A 153 -9.61 -19.76 -10.50
N ASN A 154 -10.44 -19.09 -11.31
CA ASN A 154 -11.12 -19.68 -12.45
C ASN A 154 -10.61 -19.09 -13.77
N GLU A 155 -9.75 -19.85 -14.44
CA GLU A 155 -9.21 -19.56 -15.78
C GLU A 155 -10.32 -19.27 -16.82
N GLU A 156 -11.50 -19.87 -16.67
CA GLU A 156 -12.69 -19.59 -17.50
C GLU A 156 -13.24 -18.18 -17.26
N THR A 157 -13.28 -17.73 -16.01
CA THR A 157 -13.70 -16.37 -15.64
C THR A 157 -12.71 -15.33 -16.15
N GLY A 158 -11.40 -15.59 -16.00
CA GLY A 158 -10.36 -14.71 -16.53
C GLY A 158 -10.44 -14.57 -18.05
N ARG A 159 -10.63 -15.69 -18.77
CA ARG A 159 -10.86 -15.67 -20.23
C ARG A 159 -12.10 -14.89 -20.63
N LYS A 160 -13.22 -15.03 -19.90
CA LYS A 160 -14.45 -14.27 -20.17
C LYS A 160 -14.24 -12.77 -20.00
N ILE A 161 -13.54 -12.34 -18.95
CA ILE A 161 -13.21 -10.93 -18.72
C ILE A 161 -12.34 -10.38 -19.85
N LEU A 162 -11.30 -11.13 -20.25
CA LEU A 162 -10.45 -10.76 -21.38
C LEU A 162 -11.25 -10.62 -22.68
N GLN A 163 -12.17 -11.56 -22.96
CA GLN A 163 -13.05 -11.51 -24.13
C GLN A 163 -13.96 -10.28 -24.13
N VAL A 164 -14.57 -9.95 -22.99
CA VAL A 164 -15.43 -8.76 -22.86
C VAL A 164 -14.60 -7.49 -23.09
N LEU A 165 -13.40 -7.41 -22.50
CA LEU A 165 -12.53 -6.24 -22.67
C LEU A 165 -12.02 -6.10 -24.10
N HIS A 166 -11.67 -7.21 -24.77
CA HIS A 166 -11.34 -7.21 -26.20
C HIS A 166 -12.52 -6.79 -27.08
N GLY A 167 -13.72 -7.31 -26.80
CA GLY A 167 -14.94 -6.93 -27.54
C GLY A 167 -15.21 -5.43 -27.41
N ASN A 168 -15.16 -4.90 -26.19
CA ASN A 168 -15.32 -3.47 -25.92
C ASN A 168 -14.27 -2.63 -26.66
N LEU A 169 -13.01 -3.07 -26.72
CA LEU A 169 -11.96 -2.38 -27.47
C LEU A 169 -12.26 -2.35 -28.97
N HIS A 170 -12.68 -3.47 -29.55
CA HIS A 170 -12.99 -3.56 -30.97
C HIS A 170 -14.23 -2.74 -31.36
N GLU A 171 -15.26 -2.69 -30.49
CA GLU A 171 -16.44 -1.85 -30.71
C GLU A 171 -16.12 -0.35 -30.67
N ASN A 172 -15.28 0.08 -29.72
CA ASN A 172 -14.92 1.49 -29.56
C ASN A 172 -13.83 1.96 -30.53
N TYR A 173 -12.99 1.03 -31.01
CA TYR A 173 -11.89 1.29 -31.92
C TYR A 173 -11.89 0.25 -33.06
N PRO A 174 -12.87 0.32 -33.97
CA PRO A 174 -12.95 -0.60 -35.09
C PRO A 174 -11.72 -0.44 -36.00
N ASP A 175 -11.30 -1.54 -36.62
CA ASP A 175 -10.21 -1.51 -37.60
C ASP A 175 -10.57 -0.51 -38.69
N THR A 176 -9.72 0.50 -38.86
CA THR A 176 -9.83 1.41 -39.99
C THR A 176 -9.40 0.64 -41.23
N ILE A 177 -10.32 0.51 -42.18
CA ILE A 177 -10.01 -0.04 -43.50
C ILE A 177 -9.13 1.00 -44.20
N ASP A 178 -7.82 0.81 -44.14
CA ASP A 178 -6.85 1.45 -45.04
C ASP A 178 -6.78 0.69 -46.38
#